data_AF-A0A6N8SI34-F1
#
_entry.id   AF-A0A6N8SI34-F1
#
_cell.length_a   1.000
_cell.length_b   1.000
_cell.length_c   1.000
_cell.angle_alpha   90.00
_cell.angle_beta   90.00
_cell.angle_gamma   90.00
#
_symmetry.space_group_name_H-M   'P 1'
#
loop_
_entity.id
_entity.type
_entity.pdbx_description
1 polymer ?
#
loop_
_entity_poly.entity_id
_entity_poly.type
_entity_poly.pdbx_seq_one_letter_code
_entity_poly.pdbx_strand_id
1 'polypeptide(L)'
;MSGHFVCATCGQSHDGLPTDWGYKLPDDVWAIPAPRREEVARFTDDLCQYGDRYFIRGLLLVPLPDMGSDFGWGVWAEVDAAVFQRYVEFYDADGSSEPLYSGMMANSLPGYVSSLPAPIDIRFLDATQRPLFSLSERDRSTLAIEQRTGMSSVRYHQILDALQAYEAASHPGQQEEREDAAPDRSTLCISCTHVVDGGDSVMVVSRSGGDWVLLCGHTDHSHDEDDETLRILHWRHLVDRDPSLKDMIPALEVDYSAERTVVGGEWRKFFDPDTDD
;
A
#
# COMPACT_ATOMS: atom_id res chain seq x y z
N MET A 1 11.73 10.44 -11.53
CA MET A 1 10.30 10.11 -11.51
C MET A 1 9.82 10.39 -10.10
N SER A 2 8.92 11.35 -9.94
CA SER A 2 8.32 11.64 -8.64
C SER A 2 7.19 10.64 -8.45
N GLY A 3 7.44 9.58 -7.67
CA GLY A 3 6.37 8.70 -7.19
C GLY A 3 5.39 9.52 -6.34
N HIS A 4 4.21 8.97 -6.09
CA HIS A 4 3.32 9.47 -5.05
C HIS A 4 2.95 8.30 -4.15
N PHE A 5 2.82 8.53 -2.84
CA PHE A 5 2.43 7.51 -1.88
C PHE A 5 1.32 8.00 -0.97
N VAL A 6 0.48 7.08 -0.50
CA VAL A 6 -0.54 7.38 0.51
C VAL A 6 0.04 7.10 1.88
N CYS A 7 0.16 8.15 2.70
CA CYS A 7 0.70 7.99 4.06
C CYS A 7 -0.25 7.14 4.92
N ALA A 8 0.30 6.11 5.56
CA ALA A 8 -0.47 5.23 6.44
C ALA A 8 -0.90 5.91 7.75
N THR A 9 -0.30 7.06 8.07
CA THR A 9 -0.58 7.85 9.27
C THR A 9 -1.69 8.89 9.03
N CYS A 10 -1.70 9.59 7.90
CA CYS A 10 -2.66 10.68 7.64
C CYS A 10 -3.66 10.40 6.50
N GLY A 11 -3.44 9.36 5.70
CA GLY A 11 -4.31 8.97 4.57
C GLY A 11 -4.25 9.91 3.36
N GLN A 12 -3.31 10.86 3.31
CA GLN A 12 -3.13 11.78 2.18
C GLN A 12 -2.08 11.26 1.20
N SER A 13 -2.19 11.70 -0.06
CA SER A 13 -1.19 11.45 -1.11
C SER A 13 -0.07 12.47 -0.99
N HIS A 14 1.18 11.99 -0.92
CA HIS A 14 2.38 12.80 -0.87
C HIS A 14 3.25 12.55 -2.10
N ASP A 15 3.89 13.60 -2.61
CA ASP A 15 4.93 13.46 -3.63
C ASP A 15 6.18 12.80 -3.01
N GLY A 16 6.74 11.83 -3.71
CA GLY A 16 7.87 11.03 -3.27
C GLY A 16 7.57 9.53 -3.21
N LEU A 17 8.59 8.77 -2.82
CA LEU A 17 8.45 7.36 -2.52
C LEU A 17 7.93 7.20 -1.07
N PRO A 18 7.24 6.09 -0.74
CA PRO A 18 6.72 5.86 0.61
C PRO A 18 7.81 5.94 1.67
N THR A 19 7.61 6.80 2.68
CA THR A 19 8.51 6.88 3.84
C THR A 19 7.95 6.21 5.07
N ASP A 20 6.79 5.56 4.98
CA ASP A 20 6.21 4.79 6.06
C ASP A 20 5.52 3.51 5.55
N TRP A 21 5.48 2.50 6.42
CA TRP A 21 4.70 1.28 6.21
C TRP A 21 4.12 0.79 7.54
N GLY A 22 2.81 0.54 7.57
CA GLY A 22 2.08 0.21 8.79
C GLY A 22 1.34 -1.12 8.73
N TYR A 23 1.53 -1.97 9.74
CA TYR A 23 0.78 -3.20 9.92
C TYR A 23 -0.54 -2.94 10.62
N LYS A 24 -1.62 -3.51 10.09
CA LYS A 24 -2.96 -3.38 10.69
C LYS A 24 -3.06 -4.13 12.01
N LEU A 25 -2.39 -5.27 12.14
CA LEU A 25 -2.44 -6.16 13.31
C LEU A 25 -1.10 -6.87 13.52
N PRO A 26 -0.87 -7.47 14.70
CA PRO A 26 0.20 -8.45 14.89
C PRO A 26 0.04 -9.63 13.92
N ASP A 27 1.14 -10.22 13.44
CA ASP A 27 1.13 -11.28 12.44
C ASP A 27 0.28 -12.48 12.89
N ASP A 28 0.43 -12.90 14.15
CA ASP A 28 -0.31 -14.03 14.73
C ASP A 28 -1.83 -13.79 14.72
N VAL A 29 -2.26 -12.54 14.91
CA VAL A 29 -3.68 -12.16 14.89
C VAL A 29 -4.17 -12.00 13.46
N TRP A 30 -3.34 -11.44 12.58
CA TRP A 30 -3.62 -11.30 11.16
C TRP A 30 -3.76 -12.66 10.45
N ALA A 31 -3.00 -13.68 10.88
CA ALA A 31 -3.11 -15.04 10.35
C ALA A 31 -4.47 -15.71 10.62
N ILE A 32 -5.25 -15.21 11.57
CA ILE A 32 -6.60 -15.70 11.86
C ILE A 32 -7.56 -15.16 10.79
N PRO A 33 -8.38 -16.01 10.14
CA PRO A 33 -9.39 -15.56 9.16
C PRO A 33 -10.37 -14.55 9.77
N ALA A 34 -10.73 -13.50 9.03
CA ALA A 34 -11.50 -12.35 9.53
C ALA A 34 -12.75 -12.71 10.35
N PRO A 35 -13.63 -13.65 9.92
CA PRO A 35 -14.83 -13.99 10.70
C PRO A 35 -14.51 -14.51 12.11
N ARG A 36 -13.45 -15.33 12.22
CA ARG A 36 -13.01 -15.89 13.51
C ARG A 36 -12.17 -14.91 14.31
N ARG A 37 -11.43 -14.03 13.63
CA ARG A 37 -10.53 -13.05 14.25
C ARG A 37 -11.29 -12.11 15.19
N GLU A 38 -12.44 -11.60 14.75
CA GLU A 38 -13.28 -10.71 15.57
C GLU A 38 -13.91 -11.42 16.77
N GLU A 39 -14.12 -12.74 16.69
CA GLU A 39 -14.62 -13.52 17.82
C GLU A 39 -13.57 -13.68 18.91
N VAL A 40 -12.32 -13.97 18.53
CA VAL A 40 -11.26 -14.41 19.45
C VAL A 40 -10.26 -13.33 19.85
N ALA A 41 -10.22 -12.20 19.14
CA ALA A 41 -9.35 -11.08 19.43
C ALA A 41 -10.16 -9.79 19.63
N ARG A 42 -9.58 -8.84 20.34
CA ARG A 42 -10.08 -7.47 20.48
C ARG A 42 -8.97 -6.54 20.03
N PHE A 43 -9.26 -5.61 19.12
CA PHE A 43 -8.24 -4.73 18.59
C PHE A 43 -8.83 -3.37 18.17
N THR A 44 -7.98 -2.35 18.26
CA THR A 44 -8.18 -0.99 17.75
C THR A 44 -7.00 -0.66 16.82
N ASP A 45 -6.84 0.60 16.44
CA ASP A 45 -5.70 1.04 15.63
C ASP A 45 -4.35 0.90 16.36
N ASP A 46 -4.35 0.85 17.68
CA ASP A 46 -3.15 0.95 18.53
C ASP A 46 -3.06 -0.10 19.66
N LEU A 47 -4.16 -0.80 19.96
CA LEU A 47 -4.23 -1.81 21.02
C LEU A 47 -4.75 -3.12 20.46
N CYS A 48 -4.19 -4.25 20.89
CA CYS A 48 -4.69 -5.56 20.54
C CYS A 48 -4.55 -6.55 21.70
N GLN A 49 -5.56 -7.38 21.90
CA GLN A 49 -5.58 -8.49 22.84
C GLN A 49 -6.02 -9.77 22.13
N TYR A 50 -5.27 -10.84 22.31
CA TYR A 50 -5.59 -12.18 21.80
C TYR A 50 -5.32 -13.23 22.88
N GLY A 51 -6.39 -13.76 23.48
CA GLY A 51 -6.29 -14.56 24.71
C GLY A 51 -5.67 -13.75 25.85
N ASP A 52 -4.60 -14.29 26.45
CA ASP A 52 -3.83 -13.65 27.53
C ASP A 52 -2.62 -12.84 27.00
N ARG A 53 -2.52 -12.65 25.68
CA ARG A 53 -1.45 -11.89 25.02
C ARG A 53 -1.92 -10.48 24.73
N TYR A 54 -1.05 -9.51 24.98
CA TYR A 54 -1.33 -8.10 24.84
C TYR A 54 -0.33 -7.46 23.89
N PHE A 55 -0.82 -6.62 22.99
CA PHE A 55 0.01 -5.98 21.97
C PHE A 55 -0.30 -4.49 21.90
N ILE A 56 0.75 -3.70 21.72
CA ILE A 56 0.65 -2.27 21.48
C ILE A 56 1.33 -1.93 20.15
N ARG A 57 0.77 -0.96 19.43
CA ARG A 57 1.36 -0.46 18.18
C ARG A 57 2.30 0.70 18.46
N GLY A 58 3.40 0.74 17.72
CA GLY A 58 4.39 1.80 17.83
C GLY A 58 5.12 2.05 16.53
N LEU A 59 6.03 3.03 16.57
CA LEU A 59 6.86 3.42 15.44
C LEU A 59 8.30 2.96 15.67
N LEU A 60 8.82 2.16 14.74
CA LEU A 60 10.23 1.87 14.61
C LEU A 60 10.77 2.75 13.47
N LEU A 61 11.48 3.81 13.83
CA LEU A 61 12.06 4.75 12.87
C LEU A 61 13.44 4.28 12.44
N VAL A 62 13.72 4.34 11.13
CA VAL A 62 15.04 4.07 10.55
C VAL A 62 15.51 5.29 9.76
N PRO A 63 16.63 5.93 10.12
CA PRO A 63 17.07 7.14 9.44
C PRO A 63 17.35 6.94 7.95
N LEU A 64 17.01 7.95 7.14
CA LEU A 64 17.35 8.09 5.72
C LEU A 64 18.27 9.31 5.53
N PRO A 65 19.59 9.18 5.79
CA PRO A 65 20.50 10.32 5.81
C PRO A 65 20.53 11.11 4.50
N ASP A 66 20.40 10.43 3.36
CA ASP A 66 20.39 11.03 2.03
C ASP A 66 19.16 11.93 1.77
N MET A 67 18.06 11.68 2.51
CA MET A 67 16.79 12.40 2.37
C MET A 67 16.52 13.39 3.51
N GLY A 68 17.33 13.35 4.58
CA GLY A 68 17.10 14.17 5.78
C GLY A 68 15.78 13.83 6.50
N SER A 69 15.30 12.60 6.36
CA SER A 69 14.06 12.08 6.93
C SER A 69 14.26 10.69 7.55
N ASP A 70 13.18 10.07 8.03
CA ASP A 70 13.16 8.70 8.54
C ASP A 70 12.19 7.84 7.72
N PHE A 71 12.49 6.55 7.61
CA PHE A 71 11.52 5.53 7.23
C PHE A 71 10.81 5.01 8.48
N GLY A 72 9.48 5.12 8.53
CA GLY A 72 8.67 4.72 9.67
C GLY A 72 8.02 3.35 9.50
N TRP A 73 8.42 2.39 10.32
CA TRP A 73 7.72 1.10 10.46
C TRP A 73 6.67 1.19 11.57
N GLY A 74 5.39 1.18 11.20
CA GLY A 74 4.27 1.07 12.14
C GLY A 74 4.01 -0.39 12.50
N VAL A 75 4.66 -0.88 13.55
CA VAL A 75 4.68 -2.30 13.94
C VAL A 75 4.02 -2.53 15.29
N TRP A 76 3.71 -3.80 15.58
CA TRP A 76 3.16 -4.25 16.84
C TRP A 76 4.23 -4.89 17.73
N ALA A 77 4.10 -4.69 19.03
CA ALA A 77 4.92 -5.31 20.07
C ALA A 77 4.03 -6.09 21.03
N GLU A 78 4.33 -7.37 21.25
CA GLU A 78 3.79 -8.12 22.38
C GLU A 78 4.44 -7.64 23.67
N VAL A 79 3.61 -7.34 24.68
CA VAL A 79 4.04 -6.80 25.97
C VAL A 79 3.32 -7.53 27.11
N ASP A 80 3.92 -7.50 28.30
CA ASP A 80 3.24 -7.99 29.49
C ASP A 80 2.00 -7.16 29.81
N ALA A 81 1.00 -7.79 30.43
CA ALA A 81 -0.26 -7.16 30.81
C ALA A 81 -0.07 -5.84 31.60
N ALA A 82 0.94 -5.77 32.48
CA ALA A 82 1.24 -4.58 33.25
C ALA A 82 1.67 -3.38 32.39
N VAL A 83 2.47 -3.64 31.35
CA VAL A 83 2.92 -2.61 30.38
C VAL A 83 1.76 -2.18 29.51
N PHE A 84 0.92 -3.12 29.07
CA PHE A 84 -0.30 -2.81 28.31
C PHE A 84 -1.24 -1.89 29.10
N GLN A 85 -1.53 -2.22 30.37
CA GLN A 85 -2.38 -1.38 31.21
C GLN A 85 -1.77 0.00 31.45
N ARG A 86 -0.45 0.08 31.65
CA ARG A 86 0.25 1.37 31.76
C ARG A 86 0.11 2.20 30.49
N TYR A 87 0.23 1.58 29.32
CA TYR A 87 0.03 2.28 28.04
C TYR A 87 -1.40 2.80 27.90
N VAL A 88 -2.41 2.02 28.29
CA VAL A 88 -3.81 2.45 28.29
C VAL A 88 -4.05 3.64 29.23
N GLU A 89 -3.44 3.64 30.42
CA GLU A 89 -3.53 4.77 31.37
C GLU A 89 -2.98 6.07 30.80
N PHE A 90 -1.92 5.98 29.98
CA PHE A 90 -1.25 7.13 29.36
C PHE A 90 -1.68 7.39 27.91
N TYR A 91 -2.69 6.68 27.40
CA TYR A 91 -3.10 6.78 25.99
C TYR A 91 -3.53 8.21 25.61
N ASP A 92 -4.30 8.86 26.48
CA ASP A 92 -4.75 10.25 26.32
C ASP A 92 -3.99 11.22 27.26
N ALA A 93 -2.82 10.81 27.77
CA ALA A 93 -2.01 11.60 28.70
C ALA A 93 -0.53 11.63 28.29
N ASP A 94 0.27 12.45 28.97
CA ASP A 94 1.70 12.50 28.70
C ASP A 94 2.44 11.35 29.40
N GLY A 95 2.85 10.34 28.61
CA GLY A 95 3.66 9.22 29.05
C GLY A 95 5.16 9.41 28.85
N SER A 96 5.63 10.56 28.37
CA SER A 96 7.05 10.78 28.00
C SER A 96 8.04 10.68 29.17
N SER A 97 7.54 10.80 30.40
CA SER A 97 8.34 10.66 31.63
C SER A 97 8.43 9.23 32.16
N GLU A 98 7.71 8.29 31.56
CA GLU A 98 7.73 6.88 31.95
C GLU A 98 9.10 6.23 31.66
N PRO A 99 9.47 5.17 32.40
CA PRO A 99 10.66 4.40 32.09
C PRO A 99 10.55 3.70 30.73
N LEU A 100 11.68 3.21 30.23
CA LEU A 100 11.66 2.30 29.09
C LEU A 100 10.99 0.98 29.51
N TYR A 101 10.07 0.53 28.66
CA TYR A 101 9.45 -0.77 28.76
C TYR A 101 10.09 -1.73 27.76
N SER A 102 9.87 -3.03 27.94
CA SER A 102 10.34 -4.06 27.02
C SER A 102 9.17 -4.79 26.38
N GLY A 103 9.37 -5.25 25.17
CA GLY A 103 8.43 -6.12 24.46
C GLY A 103 9.12 -6.95 23.39
N MET A 104 8.33 -7.72 22.66
CA MET A 104 8.77 -8.52 21.53
C MET A 104 8.09 -8.01 20.27
N MET A 105 8.85 -7.70 19.22
CA MET A 105 8.26 -7.37 17.92
C MET A 105 7.34 -8.51 17.48
N ALA A 106 6.18 -8.16 16.89
CA ALA A 106 5.13 -9.09 16.52
C ALA A 106 4.75 -9.02 15.02
N ASN A 107 5.55 -8.33 14.20
CA ASN A 107 5.45 -8.34 12.75
C ASN A 107 6.76 -8.73 12.06
N SER A 108 6.65 -9.50 10.97
CA SER A 108 7.74 -9.82 10.04
C SER A 108 7.87 -8.71 9.03
N LEU A 109 9.05 -8.11 8.94
CA LEU A 109 9.32 -6.96 8.08
C LEU A 109 9.94 -7.43 6.74
N PRO A 110 9.28 -7.18 5.60
CA PRO A 110 9.85 -7.45 4.28
C PRO A 110 11.23 -6.84 4.11
N GLY A 111 12.13 -7.58 3.47
CA GLY A 111 13.53 -7.18 3.34
C GLY A 111 14.38 -7.46 4.59
N TYR A 112 13.79 -7.95 5.69
CA TYR A 112 14.51 -8.36 6.91
C TYR A 112 14.19 -9.81 7.28
N VAL A 113 15.09 -10.71 6.88
CA VAL A 113 14.95 -12.18 6.99
C VAL A 113 14.79 -12.70 8.44
N SER A 114 15.13 -11.89 9.45
CA SER A 114 15.16 -12.29 10.86
C SER A 114 14.45 -11.30 11.77
N SER A 115 13.31 -10.75 11.33
CA SER A 115 12.56 -9.74 12.09
C SER A 115 11.69 -10.29 13.22
N LEU A 116 11.55 -11.62 13.41
CA LEU A 116 10.75 -12.18 14.50
C LEU A 116 11.30 -13.42 15.23
N PRO A 117 10.98 -13.56 16.54
CA PRO A 117 10.60 -12.50 17.49
C PRO A 117 11.86 -11.75 17.98
N ALA A 118 11.92 -10.44 17.75
CA ALA A 118 13.05 -9.59 18.15
C ALA A 118 12.70 -8.76 19.42
N PRO A 119 13.54 -8.79 20.47
CA PRO A 119 13.34 -7.94 21.66
C PRO A 119 13.47 -6.45 21.30
N ILE A 120 12.54 -5.64 21.80
CA ILE A 120 12.50 -4.19 21.59
C ILE A 120 12.32 -3.45 22.92
N ASP A 121 12.94 -2.27 22.98
CA ASP A 121 12.70 -1.27 24.00
C ASP A 121 11.59 -0.32 23.51
N ILE A 122 10.72 0.07 24.44
CA ILE A 122 9.49 0.82 24.17
C ILE A 122 9.53 2.10 25.00
N ARG A 123 9.45 3.24 24.31
CA ARG A 123 9.38 4.57 24.91
C ARG A 123 8.01 5.16 24.66
N PHE A 124 7.26 5.43 25.73
CA PHE A 124 6.03 6.19 25.63
C PHE A 124 6.35 7.66 25.35
N LEU A 125 5.42 8.32 24.68
CA LEU A 125 5.50 9.74 24.32
C LEU A 125 4.28 10.47 24.90
N ASP A 126 4.04 11.69 24.42
CA ASP A 126 2.81 12.41 24.75
C ASP A 126 1.58 11.79 24.06
N ALA A 127 0.39 12.24 24.47
CA ALA A 127 -0.91 11.76 23.99
C ALA A 127 -1.14 11.89 22.47
N THR A 128 -0.31 12.67 21.77
CA THR A 128 -0.46 12.88 20.32
C THR A 128 0.40 11.94 19.49
N GLN A 129 1.26 11.15 20.13
CA GLN A 129 2.25 10.32 19.45
C GLN A 129 2.19 8.86 19.91
N ARG A 130 2.34 7.95 18.94
CA ARG A 130 2.57 6.53 19.22
C ARG A 130 3.91 6.32 19.92
N PRO A 131 4.05 5.27 20.74
CA PRO A 131 5.32 4.94 21.37
C PRO A 131 6.40 4.64 20.33
N LEU A 132 7.64 5.00 20.65
CA LEU A 132 8.79 4.68 19.81
C LEU A 132 9.39 3.35 20.23
N PHE A 133 9.69 2.53 19.24
CA PHE A 133 10.33 1.23 19.42
C PHE A 133 11.79 1.30 18.96
N SER A 134 12.66 0.68 19.74
CA SER A 134 14.09 0.57 19.42
C SER A 134 14.56 -0.86 19.64
N LEU A 135 15.33 -1.39 18.71
CA LEU A 135 16.00 -2.67 18.86
C LEU A 135 17.17 -2.53 19.85
N SER A 136 17.41 -3.58 20.62
CA SER A 136 18.51 -3.61 21.59
C SER A 136 19.85 -3.21 20.96
N GLU A 137 20.70 -2.48 21.69
CA GLU A 137 22.07 -2.16 21.28
C GLU A 137 22.93 -3.42 21.01
N ARG A 138 22.53 -4.55 21.59
CA ARG A 138 23.19 -5.84 21.40
C ARG A 138 22.74 -6.53 20.12
N ASP A 139 21.61 -6.14 19.55
CA ASP A 139 21.11 -6.71 18.30
C ASP A 139 22.01 -6.29 17.13
N ARG A 140 22.46 -7.31 16.40
CA ARG A 140 23.34 -7.23 15.23
C ARG A 140 22.61 -7.55 13.93
N SER A 141 21.29 -7.66 13.97
CA SER A 141 20.44 -7.72 12.79
C SER A 141 20.64 -6.49 11.91
N THR A 142 20.44 -6.65 10.61
CA THR A 142 20.51 -5.56 9.64
C THR A 142 19.60 -4.40 10.03
N LEU A 143 18.37 -4.70 10.48
CA LEU A 143 17.42 -3.69 10.94
C LEU A 143 17.94 -2.91 12.15
N ALA A 144 18.53 -3.58 13.14
CA ALA A 144 19.08 -2.91 14.31
C ALA A 144 20.27 -2.01 13.97
N ILE A 145 21.11 -2.43 13.01
CA ILE A 145 22.22 -1.62 12.52
C ILE A 145 21.68 -0.39 11.79
N GLU A 146 20.78 -0.59 10.83
CA GLU A 146 20.17 0.49 10.04
C GLU A 146 19.40 1.48 10.92
N GLN A 147 18.67 1.02 11.93
CA GLN A 147 18.00 1.92 12.88
C GLN A 147 18.99 2.85 13.61
N ARG A 148 20.22 2.39 13.90
CA ARG A 148 21.23 3.19 14.61
C ARG A 148 22.06 4.07 13.69
N THR A 149 22.35 3.61 12.47
CA THR A 149 23.30 4.27 11.56
C THR A 149 22.66 4.89 10.33
N GLY A 150 21.36 4.69 10.14
CA GLY A 150 20.64 4.99 8.92
C GLY A 150 20.80 3.92 7.84
N MET A 151 19.85 3.90 6.92
CA MET A 151 19.91 3.09 5.69
C MET A 151 20.26 3.97 4.48
N SER A 152 20.98 3.41 3.52
CA SER A 152 21.34 4.11 2.28
C SER A 152 20.16 4.21 1.31
N SER A 153 20.22 5.13 0.36
CA SER A 153 19.21 5.22 -0.72
C SER A 153 19.02 3.91 -1.49
N VAL A 154 20.10 3.15 -1.75
CA VAL A 154 20.00 1.84 -2.41
C VAL A 154 19.23 0.85 -1.54
N ARG A 155 19.51 0.83 -0.24
CA ARG A 155 18.83 -0.05 0.70
C ARG A 155 17.35 0.30 0.84
N TYR A 156 17.03 1.59 0.86
CA TYR A 156 15.66 2.07 0.85
C TYR A 156 14.85 1.56 -0.35
N HIS A 157 15.38 1.63 -1.57
CA HIS A 157 14.70 1.07 -2.75
C HIS A 157 14.49 -0.45 -2.64
N GLN A 158 15.46 -1.20 -2.10
CA GLN A 158 15.28 -2.64 -1.85
C GLN A 158 14.16 -2.94 -0.85
N ILE A 159 13.95 -2.07 0.14
CA ILE A 159 12.82 -2.20 1.07
C ILE A 159 11.50 -1.96 0.34
N LEU A 160 11.42 -0.94 -0.53
CA LEU A 160 10.21 -0.69 -1.33
C LEU A 160 9.87 -1.86 -2.25
N ASP A 161 10.87 -2.43 -2.95
CA ASP A 161 10.68 -3.60 -3.79
C ASP A 161 10.16 -4.80 -2.98
N ALA A 162 10.73 -5.01 -1.78
CA ALA A 162 10.30 -6.07 -0.88
C ALA A 162 8.87 -5.87 -0.35
N LEU A 163 8.48 -4.62 -0.07
CA LEU A 163 7.12 -4.26 0.34
C LEU A 163 6.10 -4.51 -0.76
N GLN A 164 6.42 -4.15 -2.00
CA GLN A 164 5.57 -4.41 -3.16
C GLN A 164 5.35 -5.91 -3.35
N ALA A 165 6.41 -6.71 -3.25
CA ALA A 165 6.31 -8.17 -3.32
C ALA A 165 5.49 -8.76 -2.16
N TYR A 166 5.64 -8.22 -0.95
CA TYR A 166 4.88 -8.64 0.23
C TYR A 166 3.38 -8.34 0.11
N GLU A 167 3.02 -7.17 -0.42
CA GLU A 167 1.63 -6.78 -0.60
C GLU A 167 0.92 -7.69 -1.61
N ALA A 168 1.59 -8.00 -2.73
CA ALA A 168 1.11 -8.95 -3.72
C ALA A 168 0.93 -10.36 -3.13
N ALA A 169 1.88 -10.83 -2.32
CA ALA A 169 1.81 -12.16 -1.70
C ALA A 169 0.77 -12.28 -0.57
N SER A 170 0.47 -11.17 0.12
CA SER A 170 -0.45 -11.16 1.28
C SER A 170 -1.93 -11.09 0.90
N HIS A 171 -2.25 -10.85 -0.37
CA HIS A 171 -3.61 -10.78 -0.91
C HIS A 171 -3.77 -11.62 -2.19
N PRO A 172 -3.47 -12.94 -2.17
CA PRO A 172 -3.47 -13.76 -3.39
C PRO A 172 -4.84 -13.83 -4.07
N GLY A 173 -5.94 -13.73 -3.30
CA GLY A 173 -7.32 -13.76 -3.82
C GLY A 173 -7.91 -12.39 -4.19
N GLN A 174 -7.15 -11.29 -4.06
CA GLN A 174 -7.61 -9.99 -4.55
C GLN A 174 -7.22 -9.74 -6.01
N GLN A 175 -6.41 -10.60 -6.64
CA GLN A 175 -6.17 -10.53 -8.09
C GLN A 175 -7.41 -11.04 -8.86
N GLU A 176 -7.96 -12.20 -8.49
CA GLU A 176 -9.14 -12.78 -9.14
C GLU A 176 -10.43 -11.95 -8.89
N GLU A 177 -10.59 -11.31 -7.72
CA GLU A 177 -11.71 -10.37 -7.49
C GLU A 177 -11.49 -9.00 -8.16
N ARG A 178 -10.23 -8.59 -8.44
CA ARG A 178 -9.93 -7.34 -9.17
C ARG A 178 -10.16 -7.48 -10.67
N GLU A 179 -9.95 -8.67 -11.22
CA GLU A 179 -10.24 -8.95 -12.63
C GLU A 179 -11.70 -8.64 -12.93
N ASP A 180 -12.67 -9.05 -12.11
CA ASP A 180 -14.10 -8.75 -12.32
C ASP A 180 -14.62 -7.45 -11.66
N ALA A 181 -13.89 -6.86 -10.70
CA ALA A 181 -14.35 -5.66 -9.99
C ALA A 181 -14.28 -4.39 -10.83
N ALA A 182 -15.19 -3.44 -10.57
CA ALA A 182 -15.10 -2.09 -11.12
C ALA A 182 -13.75 -1.43 -10.77
N PRO A 183 -13.17 -0.60 -11.66
CA PRO A 183 -11.90 0.08 -11.44
C PRO A 183 -11.93 0.89 -10.15
N ASP A 184 -10.96 0.63 -9.28
CA ASP A 184 -10.80 1.32 -8.01
C ASP A 184 -10.00 2.62 -8.16
N ARG A 185 -9.60 3.21 -7.03
CA ARG A 185 -8.89 4.48 -7.01
C ARG A 185 -7.44 4.37 -7.50
N SER A 186 -6.92 3.16 -7.72
CA SER A 186 -5.55 2.85 -8.17
C SER A 186 -5.47 2.23 -9.56
N THR A 187 -6.59 2.02 -10.27
CA THR A 187 -6.58 1.39 -11.59
C THR A 187 -5.75 2.17 -12.62
N LEU A 188 -4.79 1.47 -13.23
CA LEU A 188 -4.00 1.97 -14.35
C LEU A 188 -4.62 1.51 -15.66
N CYS A 189 -4.45 2.31 -16.70
CA CYS A 189 -4.81 1.94 -18.06
C CYS A 189 -3.66 2.21 -19.02
N ILE A 190 -3.67 1.48 -20.13
CA ILE A 190 -2.82 1.67 -21.29
C ILE A 190 -3.56 2.61 -22.23
N SER A 191 -2.87 3.63 -22.76
CA SER A 191 -3.43 4.57 -23.71
C SER A 191 -2.42 4.96 -24.76
N CYS A 192 -2.86 5.26 -25.98
CA CYS A 192 -1.94 5.75 -27.01
C CYS A 192 -1.48 7.19 -26.73
N THR A 193 -0.30 7.54 -27.23
CA THR A 193 0.31 8.88 -27.13
C THR A 193 -0.55 9.94 -27.81
N HIS A 194 -1.37 9.60 -28.80
CA HIS A 194 -2.35 10.54 -29.37
C HIS A 194 -3.32 11.07 -28.31
N VAL A 195 -3.82 10.20 -27.43
CA VAL A 195 -4.70 10.61 -26.33
C VAL A 195 -3.90 11.34 -25.24
N VAL A 196 -2.75 10.79 -24.85
CA VAL A 196 -1.98 11.26 -23.68
C VAL A 196 -1.20 12.55 -23.99
N ASP A 197 -0.40 12.54 -25.07
CA ASP A 197 0.49 13.63 -25.46
C ASP A 197 -0.15 14.53 -26.53
N GLY A 198 -0.86 13.94 -27.49
CA GLY A 198 -1.48 14.64 -28.62
C GLY A 198 -2.78 15.37 -28.28
N GLY A 199 -3.44 14.97 -27.19
CA GLY A 199 -4.67 15.58 -26.75
C GLY A 199 -5.93 15.08 -27.47
N ASP A 200 -5.87 13.95 -28.17
CA ASP A 200 -7.05 13.33 -28.77
C ASP A 200 -8.02 12.79 -27.71
N SER A 201 -9.26 12.59 -28.13
CA SER A 201 -10.31 12.02 -27.28
C SER A 201 -10.27 10.50 -27.31
N VAL A 202 -10.62 9.87 -26.19
CA VAL A 202 -10.79 8.42 -26.12
C VAL A 202 -12.02 8.04 -26.93
N MET A 203 -11.88 7.16 -27.92
CA MET A 203 -12.97 6.68 -28.77
C MET A 203 -13.25 5.20 -28.54
N VAL A 204 -12.29 4.47 -27.98
CA VAL A 204 -12.40 3.05 -27.63
C VAL A 204 -11.92 2.85 -26.19
N VAL A 205 -12.67 2.10 -25.41
CA VAL A 205 -12.29 1.59 -24.08
C VAL A 205 -12.40 0.07 -24.15
N SER A 206 -11.31 -0.64 -23.93
CA SER A 206 -11.26 -2.10 -23.91
C SER A 206 -10.90 -2.61 -22.52
N ARG A 207 -11.48 -3.75 -22.15
CA ARG A 207 -11.15 -4.54 -20.96
C ARG A 207 -10.94 -6.02 -21.33
N SER A 208 -10.31 -6.27 -22.47
CA SER A 208 -9.93 -7.61 -22.91
C SER A 208 -8.91 -8.22 -21.94
N GLY A 209 -9.13 -9.45 -21.46
CA GLY A 209 -8.17 -10.14 -20.59
C GLY A 209 -8.00 -9.50 -19.20
N GLY A 210 -8.85 -8.53 -18.86
CA GLY A 210 -8.79 -7.77 -17.61
C GLY A 210 -7.99 -6.46 -17.68
N ASP A 211 -7.22 -6.24 -18.74
CA ASP A 211 -6.41 -5.04 -18.92
C ASP A 211 -7.21 -3.86 -19.48
N TRP A 212 -7.04 -2.68 -18.88
CA TRP A 212 -7.74 -1.47 -19.33
C TRP A 212 -6.97 -0.76 -20.44
N VAL A 213 -7.54 -0.71 -21.64
CA VAL A 213 -6.92 -0.04 -22.80
C VAL A 213 -7.84 1.07 -23.34
N LEU A 214 -7.37 2.31 -23.39
CA LEU A 214 -8.12 3.49 -23.80
C LEU A 214 -7.46 4.13 -25.02
N LEU A 215 -8.14 4.14 -26.17
CA LEU A 215 -7.52 4.49 -27.45
C LEU A 215 -8.26 5.61 -28.18
N CYS A 216 -7.55 6.35 -29.04
CA CYS A 216 -8.13 7.40 -29.89
C CYS A 216 -8.99 6.85 -31.04
N GLY A 217 -8.93 5.55 -31.32
CA GLY A 217 -9.64 4.91 -32.45
C GLY A 217 -9.01 5.16 -33.83
N HIS A 218 -7.84 5.80 -33.89
CA HIS A 218 -7.05 5.86 -35.12
C HIS A 218 -6.37 4.51 -35.40
N THR A 219 -6.08 4.22 -36.66
CA THR A 219 -5.43 2.96 -37.10
C THR A 219 -3.94 3.13 -37.38
N ASP A 220 -3.34 4.22 -36.89
CA ASP A 220 -1.97 4.65 -37.21
C ASP A 220 -0.94 4.29 -36.12
N HIS A 221 -1.34 3.53 -35.11
CA HIS A 221 -0.49 2.92 -34.09
C HIS A 221 -0.72 1.40 -34.07
N SER A 222 0.32 0.62 -33.76
CA SER A 222 0.20 -0.83 -33.61
C SER A 222 -0.21 -1.19 -32.18
N HIS A 223 -0.90 -2.31 -32.00
CA HIS A 223 -1.28 -2.81 -30.68
C HIS A 223 -0.22 -3.75 -30.08
N ASP A 224 1.00 -3.72 -30.61
CA ASP A 224 2.08 -4.64 -30.22
C ASP A 224 2.80 -4.11 -28.96
N GLU A 225 3.24 -5.04 -28.09
CA GLU A 225 3.84 -4.74 -26.77
C GLU A 225 5.13 -3.91 -26.83
N ASP A 226 5.78 -3.82 -28.00
CA ASP A 226 7.01 -3.06 -28.26
C ASP A 226 6.75 -1.65 -28.84
N ASP A 227 5.49 -1.19 -28.89
CA ASP A 227 5.14 0.09 -29.51
C ASP A 227 5.42 1.29 -28.57
N GLU A 228 6.41 2.12 -28.94
CA GLU A 228 6.77 3.38 -28.25
C GLU A 228 5.60 4.41 -28.20
N THR A 229 4.49 4.13 -28.87
CA THR A 229 3.27 4.96 -28.91
C THR A 229 2.24 4.64 -27.81
N LEU A 230 2.50 3.71 -26.89
CA LEU A 230 1.64 3.46 -25.73
C LEU A 230 2.19 4.08 -24.43
N ARG A 231 1.29 4.43 -23.51
CA ARG A 231 1.59 5.00 -22.19
C ARG A 231 0.69 4.35 -21.15
N ILE A 232 1.27 4.02 -20.01
CA ILE A 232 0.52 3.61 -18.83
C ILE A 232 0.25 4.84 -17.99
N LEU A 233 -1.01 5.10 -17.67
CA LEU A 233 -1.43 6.21 -16.82
C LEU A 233 -2.64 5.85 -15.96
N HIS A 234 -2.92 6.69 -14.98
CA HIS A 234 -4.16 6.58 -14.21
C HIS A 234 -5.36 7.04 -15.03
N TRP A 235 -6.43 6.25 -15.07
CA TRP A 235 -7.61 6.53 -15.90
C TRP A 235 -8.27 7.89 -15.62
N ARG A 236 -8.16 8.41 -14.38
CA ARG A 236 -8.70 9.73 -14.03
C ARG A 236 -8.07 10.87 -14.80
N HIS A 237 -6.83 10.75 -15.27
CA HIS A 237 -6.22 11.76 -16.12
C HIS A 237 -7.01 11.99 -17.41
N LEU A 238 -7.74 10.97 -17.87
CA LEU A 238 -8.59 11.04 -19.05
C LEU A 238 -10.02 11.47 -18.70
N VAL A 239 -10.53 11.14 -17.50
CA VAL A 239 -11.86 11.56 -17.01
C VAL A 239 -12.01 13.07 -16.90
N ASP A 240 -10.97 13.76 -16.44
CA ASP A 240 -11.02 15.22 -16.32
C ASP A 240 -11.23 15.90 -17.69
N ARG A 241 -10.85 15.21 -18.77
CA ARG A 241 -10.98 15.67 -20.16
C ARG A 241 -12.27 15.17 -20.80
N ASP A 242 -12.71 13.97 -20.43
CA ASP A 242 -13.96 13.37 -20.88
C ASP A 242 -14.74 12.73 -19.71
N PRO A 243 -15.70 13.46 -19.13
CA PRO A 243 -16.49 12.97 -18.01
C PRO A 243 -17.32 11.72 -18.31
N SER A 244 -17.63 11.42 -19.58
CA SER A 244 -18.42 10.22 -19.94
C SER A 244 -17.69 8.92 -19.61
N LEU A 245 -16.35 8.96 -19.51
CA LEU A 245 -15.52 7.84 -19.08
C LEU A 245 -15.80 7.44 -17.62
N LYS A 246 -16.28 8.39 -16.80
CA LYS A 246 -16.62 8.13 -15.39
C LYS A 246 -17.77 7.14 -15.22
N ASP A 247 -18.69 7.11 -16.17
CA ASP A 247 -19.82 6.18 -16.15
C ASP A 247 -19.50 4.92 -16.95
N MET A 248 -18.73 5.04 -18.04
CA MET A 248 -18.40 3.91 -18.92
C MET A 248 -17.41 2.94 -18.29
N ILE A 249 -16.27 3.42 -17.76
CA ILE A 249 -15.19 2.54 -17.28
C ILE A 249 -15.71 1.66 -16.12
N PRO A 250 -16.47 2.16 -15.12
CA PRO A 250 -17.02 1.28 -14.09
C PRO A 250 -18.10 0.29 -14.54
N ALA A 251 -18.72 0.51 -15.70
CA ALA A 251 -19.76 -0.35 -16.25
C ALA A 251 -19.23 -1.40 -17.25
N LEU A 252 -17.94 -1.35 -17.60
CA LEU A 252 -17.33 -2.28 -18.55
C LEU A 252 -16.85 -3.54 -17.81
N GLU A 253 -17.43 -4.67 -18.17
CA GLU A 253 -17.09 -6.00 -17.64
C GLU A 253 -15.83 -6.53 -18.33
N VAL A 254 -15.17 -7.53 -17.75
CA VAL A 254 -14.03 -8.23 -18.39
C VAL A 254 -14.48 -8.82 -19.72
N ASP A 255 -13.57 -8.81 -20.70
CA ASP A 255 -13.81 -9.30 -22.06
C ASP A 255 -14.88 -8.51 -22.82
N TYR A 256 -15.09 -7.26 -22.43
CA TYR A 256 -15.89 -6.32 -23.19
C TYR A 256 -15.09 -5.09 -23.54
N SER A 257 -15.40 -4.56 -24.73
CA SER A 257 -14.94 -3.28 -25.22
C SER A 257 -16.15 -2.36 -25.46
N ALA A 258 -15.91 -1.06 -25.48
CA ALA A 258 -16.89 -0.05 -25.81
C ALA A 258 -16.30 0.98 -26.76
N GLU A 259 -17.02 1.28 -27.83
CA GLU A 259 -16.62 2.28 -28.82
C GLU A 259 -17.68 3.39 -28.94
N ARG A 260 -17.25 4.54 -29.44
CA ARG A 260 -18.16 5.61 -29.88
C ARG A 260 -17.65 6.22 -31.17
N THR A 261 -18.54 6.78 -31.97
CA THR A 261 -18.20 7.35 -33.29
C THR A 261 -17.93 8.85 -33.24
N VAL A 262 -18.34 9.54 -32.19
CA VAL A 262 -18.11 10.97 -31.97
C VAL A 262 -17.81 11.26 -30.50
N VAL A 263 -17.00 12.29 -30.24
CA VAL A 263 -16.64 12.73 -28.88
C VAL A 263 -17.91 13.14 -28.12
N GLY A 264 -18.10 12.59 -26.91
CA GLY A 264 -19.30 12.81 -26.10
C GLY A 264 -20.57 12.08 -26.59
N GLY A 265 -20.46 11.24 -27.62
CA GLY A 265 -21.54 10.37 -28.07
C GLY A 265 -21.78 9.17 -27.14
N GLU A 266 -22.84 8.41 -27.40
CA GLU A 266 -23.15 7.20 -26.64
C GLU A 266 -22.09 6.11 -26.86
N TRP A 267 -21.75 5.42 -25.78
CA TRP A 267 -20.86 4.26 -25.81
C TRP A 267 -21.62 3.01 -26.24
N ARG A 268 -21.09 2.32 -27.24
CA ARG A 268 -21.60 1.03 -27.71
C ARG A 268 -20.68 -0.08 -27.20
N LYS A 269 -21.17 -0.82 -26.21
CA LYS A 269 -20.49 -2.00 -25.65
C LYS A 269 -20.62 -3.22 -26.58
N PHE A 270 -19.54 -3.98 -26.74
CA PHE A 270 -19.47 -5.24 -27.48
C PHE A 270 -18.54 -6.23 -26.77
N PHE A 271 -18.81 -7.51 -26.93
CA PHE A 271 -17.97 -8.58 -26.37
C PHE A 271 -16.69 -8.70 -27.21
N ASP A 272 -15.55 -8.70 -26.53
CA ASP A 272 -14.20 -8.61 -27.09
C ASP A 272 -13.25 -9.35 -26.13
N PRO A 273 -13.29 -10.69 -26.15
CA PRO A 273 -12.47 -11.51 -25.25
C PRO A 273 -11.03 -11.55 -25.72
N ASP A 274 -10.14 -11.73 -24.76
CA ASP A 274 -8.73 -11.94 -25.10
C ASP A 274 -8.57 -13.26 -25.84
N THR A 275 -8.23 -13.17 -27.11
CA THR A 275 -7.89 -14.33 -27.94
C THR A 275 -6.38 -14.36 -28.05
N ASP A 276 -5.72 -14.79 -26.98
CA ASP A 276 -4.33 -15.24 -27.04
C ASP A 276 -4.23 -16.31 -28.15
N ASP A 277 -3.65 -15.93 -29.29
CA ASP A 277 -3.18 -16.80 -30.37
C ASP A 277 -1.75 -16.39 -30.75
#